data_AF-A0A534AB79-F1
#
_entry.id   AF-A0A534AB79-F1
#
_cell.length_a   1.000
_cell.length_b   1.000
_cell.length_c   1.000
_cell.angle_alpha   90.00
_cell.angle_beta   90.00
_cell.angle_gamma   90.00
#
_symmetry.space_group_name_H-M   'P 1'
#
loop_
_entity.id
_entity.type
_entity.pdbx_description
1 polymer ?
#
loop_
_entity_poly.entity_id
_entity_poly.type
_entity_poly.pdbx_seq_one_letter_code
_entity_poly.pdbx_strand_id
1 'polypeptide(L)'
;MELKAQDLLVLFKQAAHPAQALTYAALGEAVLLSASQVHRSVRRCLAAGLATSTSRGEWQTVRGALLEFAVHGVRYAFPATLGPVKRGVPTSFGVPPLASRISSAPGEVPVWAHPKGE
;
A
#
# COMPACT_ATOMS: atom_id res chain seq x y z
N MET A 1 -1.51 19.07 -5.26
CA MET A 1 -1.84 17.70 -5.68
C MET A 1 -1.65 16.80 -4.49
N GLU A 2 -2.64 15.97 -4.15
CA GLU A 2 -2.69 15.22 -2.89
C GLU A 2 -2.46 13.72 -3.15
N LEU A 3 -1.56 13.07 -2.39
CA LEU A 3 -1.36 11.63 -2.42
C LEU A 3 -2.57 10.89 -1.85
N LYS A 4 -2.83 9.67 -2.33
CA LYS A 4 -3.88 8.78 -1.82
C LYS A 4 -3.27 7.50 -1.29
N ALA A 5 -3.93 6.85 -0.33
CA ALA A 5 -3.47 5.57 0.22
C ALA A 5 -3.26 4.48 -0.85
N GLN A 6 -4.10 4.46 -1.90
CA GLN A 6 -3.95 3.55 -3.05
C GLN A 6 -2.65 3.76 -3.84
N ASP A 7 -2.02 4.93 -3.74
CA ASP A 7 -0.78 5.23 -4.45
C ASP A 7 0.36 4.37 -3.91
N LEU A 8 0.38 4.13 -2.59
CA LEU A 8 1.34 3.22 -1.96
C LEU A 8 1.20 1.79 -2.48
N LEU A 9 -0.04 1.31 -2.63
CA LEU A 9 -0.28 -0.05 -3.13
C LEU A 9 0.30 -0.24 -4.53
N VAL A 10 0.13 0.76 -5.41
CA VAL A 10 0.70 0.78 -6.76
C VAL A 10 2.23 0.71 -6.72
N LEU A 11 2.87 1.55 -5.88
CA LEU A 11 4.33 1.57 -5.76
C LEU A 11 4.88 0.28 -5.14
N PHE A 12 4.28 -0.23 -4.07
CA PHE A 12 4.71 -1.49 -3.46
C PHE A 12 4.58 -2.66 -4.43
N LYS A 13 3.50 -2.72 -5.22
CA LYS A 13 3.32 -3.78 -6.20
C LYS A 13 4.41 -3.72 -7.29
N GLN A 14 4.74 -2.53 -7.78
CA GLN A 14 5.83 -2.36 -8.75
C GLN A 14 7.19 -2.70 -8.11
N ALA A 15 7.46 -2.25 -6.88
CA ALA A 15 8.70 -2.53 -6.17
C ALA A 15 8.89 -4.03 -5.83
N ALA A 16 7.80 -4.79 -5.67
CA ALA A 16 7.84 -6.23 -5.45
C ALA A 16 8.20 -7.03 -6.73
N HIS A 17 8.10 -6.43 -7.92
CA HIS A 17 8.35 -7.10 -9.20
C HIS A 17 9.36 -6.30 -10.05
N PRO A 18 10.59 -6.05 -9.57
CA PRO A 18 11.53 -5.13 -10.23
C PRO A 18 11.98 -5.59 -11.63
N ALA A 19 11.90 -6.89 -11.91
CA ALA A 19 12.25 -7.47 -13.21
C ALA A 19 11.13 -7.41 -14.25
N GLN A 20 9.90 -7.04 -13.85
CA GLN A 20 8.75 -6.97 -14.75
C GLN A 20 8.41 -5.51 -15.05
N ALA A 21 8.55 -5.11 -16.31
CA ALA A 21 7.98 -3.87 -16.82
C ALA A 21 6.45 -4.05 -16.95
N LEU A 22 5.74 -3.85 -15.84
CA LEU A 22 4.28 -3.95 -15.82
C LEU A 22 3.65 -2.75 -16.53
N THR A 23 2.81 -3.02 -17.52
CA THR A 23 1.94 -1.99 -18.10
C THR A 23 0.96 -1.47 -17.05
N TYR A 24 0.40 -0.27 -17.25
CA TYR A 24 -0.61 0.25 -16.33
C TYR A 24 -1.86 -0.65 -16.22
N ALA A 25 -2.20 -1.37 -17.29
CA ALA A 25 -3.30 -2.33 -17.28
C ALA A 25 -2.97 -3.55 -16.40
N ALA A 26 -1.82 -4.19 -16.64
CA ALA A 26 -1.38 -5.35 -15.85
C ALA A 26 -1.19 -5.02 -14.37
N LEU A 27 -0.61 -3.84 -14.08
CA LEU A 27 -0.46 -3.37 -12.70
C LEU A 27 -1.83 -3.13 -12.06
N GLY A 28 -2.78 -2.57 -12.82
CA GLY A 28 -4.15 -2.32 -12.40
C GLY A 28 -4.90 -3.60 -12.04
N GLU A 29 -4.86 -4.61 -12.91
CA GLU A 29 -5.43 -5.94 -12.62
C GLU A 29 -4.86 -6.52 -11.32
N ALA A 30 -3.55 -6.40 -11.14
CA ALA A 30 -2.87 -6.99 -9.99
C ALA A 30 -3.15 -6.28 -8.64
N VAL A 31 -3.74 -5.07 -8.65
CA VAL A 31 -4.12 -4.31 -7.46
C VAL A 31 -5.60 -3.92 -7.44
N LEU A 32 -6.41 -4.49 -8.34
CA LEU A 32 -7.84 -4.22 -8.49
C LEU A 32 -8.17 -2.73 -8.76
N LEU A 33 -7.37 -2.07 -9.60
CA LEU A 33 -7.59 -0.70 -10.06
C LEU A 33 -7.69 -0.64 -11.59
N SER A 34 -8.44 0.32 -12.11
CA SER A 34 -8.41 0.61 -13.56
C SER A 34 -7.05 1.17 -13.98
N ALA A 35 -6.66 0.94 -15.24
CA ALA A 35 -5.43 1.51 -15.81
C ALA A 35 -5.35 3.04 -15.65
N SER A 36 -6.49 3.74 -15.75
CA SER A 36 -6.56 5.19 -15.54
C SER A 36 -6.29 5.62 -14.09
N GLN A 37 -6.67 4.79 -13.11
CA GLN A 37 -6.38 5.05 -11.70
C GLN A 37 -4.90 4.81 -11.41
N VAL A 38 -4.31 3.76 -11.98
CA VAL A 38 -2.87 3.50 -11.88
C VAL A 38 -2.07 4.64 -12.50
N HIS A 39 -2.42 5.08 -13.72
CA HIS A 39 -1.75 6.20 -14.36
C HIS A 39 -1.80 7.48 -13.51
N ARG A 40 -2.98 7.82 -12.94
CA ARG A 40 -3.12 8.97 -12.03
C ARG A 40 -2.33 8.81 -10.74
N SER A 41 -2.24 7.61 -10.20
CA SER A 41 -1.40 7.29 -9.04
C SER A 41 0.08 7.54 -9.35
N VAL A 42 0.58 7.01 -10.46
CA VAL A 42 1.96 7.17 -10.89
C VAL A 42 2.30 8.64 -11.12
N ARG A 43 1.40 9.43 -11.74
CA ARG A 43 1.60 10.87 -11.89
C ARG A 43 1.74 11.61 -10.55
N ARG A 44 0.95 11.25 -9.53
CA ARG A 44 1.10 11.82 -8.17
C ARG A 44 2.43 11.41 -7.55
N CYS A 45 2.81 10.14 -7.68
CA CYS A 45 4.06 9.61 -7.13
C CYS A 45 5.31 10.23 -7.76
N LEU A 46 5.29 10.47 -9.08
CA LEU A 46 6.35 11.16 -9.79
C LEU A 46 6.56 12.58 -9.25
N ALA A 47 5.47 13.33 -9.07
CA ALA A 47 5.56 14.68 -8.53
C ALA A 47 5.93 14.73 -7.04
N ALA A 48 5.62 13.68 -6.27
CA ALA A 48 6.01 13.54 -4.88
C ALA A 48 7.45 13.02 -4.70
N GLY A 49 8.16 12.68 -5.78
CA GLY A 49 9.50 12.08 -5.72
C GLY A 49 9.54 10.63 -5.23
N LEU A 50 8.39 9.97 -5.08
CA LEU A 50 8.28 8.55 -4.70
C LEU A 50 8.50 7.62 -5.90
N ALA A 51 8.38 8.14 -7.11
CA ALA A 51 8.71 7.48 -8.36
C ALA A 51 9.57 8.38 -9.24
N THR A 52 10.33 7.78 -10.15
CA THR A 52 11.09 8.48 -11.19
C THR A 52 10.70 7.97 -12.57
N SER A 53 10.83 8.80 -13.59
CA SER A 53 10.62 8.41 -14.98
C SER A 53 11.97 8.28 -15.70
N THR A 54 12.10 7.26 -16.55
CA THR A 54 13.27 7.08 -17.40
C THR A 54 13.09 7.84 -18.72
N SER A 55 14.19 8.06 -19.43
CA SER A 55 14.18 8.73 -20.74
C SER A 55 13.32 8.03 -21.81
N ARG A 56 12.95 6.76 -21.60
CA ARG A 56 12.09 5.98 -22.51
C ARG A 56 10.60 6.05 -22.16
N GLY A 57 10.21 6.88 -21.21
CA GLY A 57 8.82 6.99 -20.76
C GLY A 57 8.37 5.87 -19.82
N GLU A 58 9.29 5.00 -19.40
CA GLU A 58 9.07 4.06 -18.30
C GLU A 58 9.16 4.80 -16.96
N TRP A 59 8.70 4.16 -15.90
CA TRP A 59 8.78 4.70 -14.55
C TRP A 59 9.16 3.60 -13.57
N GLN A 60 9.79 4.00 -12.48
CA GLN A 60 10.21 3.09 -11.41
C GLN A 60 10.02 3.74 -10.05
N THR A 61 9.65 2.93 -9.06
CA THR A 61 9.58 3.36 -7.67
C THR A 61 10.98 3.69 -7.14
N VAL A 62 11.13 4.85 -6.50
CA VAL A 62 12.35 5.19 -5.77
C VAL A 62 12.29 4.51 -4.41
N ARG A 63 12.87 3.30 -4.31
CA ARG A 63 12.71 2.41 -3.14
C ARG A 63 13.10 3.07 -1.81
N GLY A 64 14.18 3.86 -1.80
CA GLY A 64 14.63 4.59 -0.60
C GLY A 64 13.58 5.59 -0.13
N ALA A 65 13.06 6.42 -1.04
CA ALA A 65 12.02 7.40 -0.74
C ALA A 65 10.70 6.72 -0.31
N LEU A 66 10.31 5.62 -0.97
CA LEU A 66 9.14 4.84 -0.56
C LEU A 66 9.31 4.27 0.86
N LEU A 67 10.49 3.74 1.20
CA LEU A 67 10.76 3.20 2.54
C LEU A 67 10.73 4.30 3.60
N GLU A 68 11.39 5.43 3.36
CA GLU A 68 11.37 6.59 4.24
C GLU A 68 9.92 7.07 4.50
N PHE A 69 9.14 7.25 3.43
CA PHE A 69 7.76 7.68 3.54
C PHE A 69 6.89 6.63 4.24
N ALA A 70 7.10 5.34 3.97
CA ALA A 70 6.36 4.26 4.62
C ALA A 70 6.57 4.23 6.13
N VAL A 71 7.81 4.42 6.59
CA VAL A 71 8.17 4.37 8.00
C VAL A 71 7.81 5.66 8.73
N HIS A 72 8.02 6.82 8.11
CA HIS A 72 7.93 8.11 8.79
C HIS A 72 6.72 8.96 8.38
N GLY A 73 6.22 8.82 7.15
CA GLY A 73 5.17 9.67 6.59
C GLY A 73 3.76 9.09 6.64
N VAL A 74 3.60 7.79 6.37
CA VAL A 74 2.28 7.15 6.19
C VAL A 74 1.34 7.35 7.37
N ARG A 75 1.84 7.24 8.60
CA ARG A 75 1.04 7.43 9.82
C ARG A 75 0.38 8.81 9.93
N TYR A 76 0.94 9.82 9.25
CA TYR A 76 0.44 11.19 9.25
C TYR A 76 -0.38 11.50 8.00
N ALA A 77 0.04 10.98 6.85
CA ALA A 77 -0.67 11.19 5.58
C ALA A 77 -1.98 10.38 5.51
N PHE A 78 -1.96 9.16 6.04
CA PHE A 78 -3.08 8.21 5.99
C PHE A 78 -3.29 7.60 7.39
N PRO A 79 -3.69 8.39 8.39
CA PRO A 79 -3.87 7.91 9.75
C PRO A 79 -4.91 6.79 9.78
N ALA A 80 -4.53 5.65 10.36
CA ALA A 80 -5.45 4.54 10.57
C ALA A 80 -6.39 4.86 11.74
N THR A 81 -7.70 4.68 11.52
CA THR A 81 -8.71 4.83 12.56
C THR A 81 -9.19 3.46 13.01
N LEU A 82 -8.94 3.11 14.27
CA LEU A 82 -9.49 1.89 14.85
C LEU A 82 -11.00 2.06 15.05
N GLY A 83 -11.76 1.11 14.52
CA GLY A 83 -13.20 1.01 14.75
C GLY A 83 -13.52 0.33 16.09
N PRO A 84 -14.81 0.21 16.44
CA PRO A 84 -15.24 -0.61 17.56
C PRO A 84 -14.87 -2.09 17.33
N VAL A 85 -14.83 -2.86 18.42
CA VAL A 85 -14.57 -4.31 18.37
C VAL A 85 -15.57 -4.99 17.43
N LYS A 86 -15.04 -5.66 16.41
CA LYS A 86 -15.82 -6.36 15.38
C LYS A 86 -15.14 -7.67 15.02
N ARG A 87 -15.91 -8.60 14.45
CA ARG A 87 -15.37 -9.80 13.77
C ARG A 87 -14.86 -9.40 12.38
N GLY A 88 -13.78 -10.04 11.94
CA GLY A 88 -13.22 -9.82 10.62
C GLY A 88 -11.91 -10.58 10.41
N VAL A 89 -11.21 -10.22 9.35
CA VAL A 89 -9.91 -10.80 8.98
C VAL A 89 -8.82 -10.15 9.82
N PRO A 90 -7.99 -10.90 10.56
CA PRO A 90 -6.86 -10.33 11.31
C PRO A 90 -5.97 -9.46 10.41
N THR A 91 -5.57 -8.30 10.90
CA THR A 91 -4.68 -7.35 10.21
C THR A 91 -3.64 -6.77 11.16
N SER A 92 -2.72 -5.96 10.64
CA SER A 92 -1.65 -5.34 11.43
C SER A 92 -0.85 -6.39 12.22
N PHE A 93 -0.69 -6.22 13.52
CA PHE A 93 0.01 -7.16 14.39
C PHE A 93 -0.75 -8.48 14.63
N GLY A 94 -2.01 -8.57 14.21
CA GLY A 94 -2.82 -9.80 14.29
C GLY A 94 -2.43 -10.90 13.31
N VAL A 95 -1.45 -10.66 12.44
CA VAL A 95 -1.07 -11.56 11.34
C VAL A 95 0.38 -12.03 11.53
N PRO A 96 0.74 -13.27 11.15
CA PRO A 96 2.13 -13.72 11.15
C PRO A 96 3.05 -12.81 10.30
N PRO A 97 4.32 -12.62 10.70
CA PRO A 97 4.96 -13.19 11.89
C PRO A 97 4.74 -12.33 13.16
N LEU A 98 4.04 -11.21 13.08
CA LEU A 98 3.90 -10.27 14.20
C LEU A 98 3.00 -10.83 15.31
N ALA A 99 1.99 -11.62 14.96
CA ALA A 99 1.08 -12.25 15.92
C ALA A 99 1.77 -13.12 16.98
N SER A 100 2.95 -13.67 16.68
CA SER A 100 3.74 -14.45 17.66
C SER A 100 4.71 -13.61 18.49
N ARG A 101 4.89 -12.33 18.13
CA ARG A 101 5.84 -11.41 18.78
C ARG A 101 5.17 -10.32 19.59
N ILE A 102 3.89 -10.06 19.36
CA ILE A 102 3.12 -8.99 20.00
C ILE A 102 1.95 -9.64 20.74
N SER A 103 1.97 -9.56 22.07
CA SER A 103 0.85 -9.99 22.93
C SER A 103 -0.25 -8.95 22.91
N SER A 104 -1.51 -9.39 22.91
CA SER A 104 -2.69 -8.51 22.96
C SER A 104 -3.83 -9.18 23.70
N ALA A 105 -4.69 -8.42 24.36
CA ALA A 105 -5.83 -9.00 25.06
C ALA A 105 -6.89 -9.52 24.06
N PRO A 106 -7.77 -10.45 24.48
CA PRO A 106 -8.86 -10.92 23.63
C PRO A 106 -9.72 -9.76 23.12
N GLY A 107 -9.88 -9.66 21.80
CA GLY A 107 -10.67 -8.60 21.16
C GLY A 107 -9.90 -7.32 20.82
N GLU A 108 -8.61 -7.21 21.19
CA GLU A 108 -7.77 -6.05 20.84
C GLU A 108 -7.05 -6.22 19.50
N VAL A 109 -7.02 -7.44 18.95
CA VAL A 109 -6.40 -7.71 17.65
C VAL A 109 -7.15 -6.94 16.55
N PRO A 110 -6.49 -6.06 15.78
CA PRO A 110 -7.11 -5.33 14.69
C PRO A 110 -7.59 -6.28 13.61
N VAL A 111 -8.77 -5.99 13.06
CA VAL A 111 -9.33 -6.75 11.94
C VAL A 111 -9.81 -5.82 10.82
N TRP A 112 -9.80 -6.33 9.60
CA TRP A 112 -10.66 -5.81 8.54
C TRP A 112 -12.05 -6.38 8.71
N ALA A 113 -13.03 -5.53 9.04
CA ALA A 113 -14.39 -5.95 9.32
C ALA A 113 -14.96 -6.76 8.14
N HIS A 114 -15.28 -8.02 8.41
CA HIS A 114 -15.78 -8.95 7.40
C HIS A 114 -16.83 -9.86 8.05
N PRO A 115 -18.05 -9.97 7.48
CA PRO A 115 -19.15 -10.70 8.13
C PRO A 115 -18.84 -12.17 8.43
N LYS A 116 -18.04 -12.82 7.57
CA LYS A 116 -17.69 -14.24 7.70
C LYS A 116 -16.41 -14.50 8.50
N GLY A 117 -15.61 -13.48 8.79
CA GLY A 117 -14.41 -13.62 9.62
C GLY A 117 -13.25 -14.41 9.00
N GLU A 118 -13.27 -14.62 7.68
CA GLU A 118 -12.17 -15.21 6.91
C GLU A 118 -11.42 -14.13 6.13
#